data_AF-A0ABD4B3G3-F1
#
_entry.id   AF-A0ABD4B3G3-F1
#
_cell.length_a   1.000
_cell.length_b   1.000
_cell.length_c   1.000
_cell.angle_alpha   90.00
_cell.angle_beta   90.00
_cell.angle_gamma   90.00
#
_symmetry.space_group_name_H-M   'P 1'
#
loop_
_entity.id
_entity.type
_entity.pdbx_description
1 polymer ?
#
loop_
_entity_poly.entity_id
_entity_poly.type
_entity_poly.pdbx_seq_one_letter_code
_entity_poly.pdbx_strand_id
1 'polypeptide(L)'
;MSTRRWAFVLAIGATCTALCLSVLAGWQRGGSLPERLVWVAIGLVLTTSAHLLPALFRGAPILIRAISSLLWGACLTAACFGHAVFFTFAQQHAGELRASTVRVVPMPLSVRGLTIVMADRATVTAQLAAANARDCIGNCPTLNARRVTLGARLDALNAEADDLRRQQTITDRVTAQRDALLVDPVTSRLATLLGVTTTRVDLLSGLIFAAVLEGVACLLWTVVLRSPLPTTEPAVTGITPPVRSAGTVTPAVTEPAISPVTDASDMTRPVVMPVTASHADDTVSRKDVTARHDSTTYSHAPREDPIAPLPTATPIDDHLSQLVRDVTAGLVRPTVADIRRHLGCSQARAAELRRQLAELNVAA
;
A
#
# COMPACT_ATOMS: atom_id res chain seq x y z
N MET A 1 6.25 31.08 -27.74
CA MET A 1 5.36 30.11 -27.07
C MET A 1 5.60 30.19 -25.57
N SER A 2 4.58 30.60 -24.83
CA SER A 2 4.70 31.04 -23.43
C SER A 2 5.09 29.89 -22.50
N THR A 3 6.05 30.14 -21.61
CA THR A 3 6.45 29.31 -20.45
C THR A 3 5.25 28.73 -19.68
N ARG A 4 4.09 29.40 -19.72
CA ARG A 4 2.81 28.92 -19.18
C ARG A 4 2.33 27.59 -19.79
N ARG A 5 2.46 27.43 -21.11
CA ARG A 5 2.04 26.18 -21.78
C ARG A 5 2.92 25.01 -21.34
N TRP A 6 4.22 25.23 -21.19
CA TRP A 6 5.15 24.23 -20.67
C TRP A 6 4.89 23.91 -19.20
N ALA A 7 4.69 24.92 -18.34
CA ALA A 7 4.34 24.70 -16.94
C ALA A 7 3.02 23.92 -16.78
N PHE A 8 2.02 24.20 -17.61
CA PHE A 8 0.75 23.47 -17.63
C PHE A 8 0.90 22.01 -18.08
N VAL A 9 1.66 21.77 -19.16
CA VAL A 9 1.96 20.40 -19.63
C VAL A 9 2.72 19.61 -18.57
N LEU A 10 3.71 20.23 -17.92
CA LEU A 10 4.46 19.61 -16.82
C LEU A 10 3.58 19.34 -15.59
N ALA A 11 2.67 20.26 -15.24
CA ALA A 11 1.73 20.07 -14.14
C ALA A 11 0.82 18.86 -14.39
N ILE A 12 0.25 18.75 -15.59
CA ILE A 12 -0.57 17.60 -15.98
C ILE A 12 0.23 16.32 -15.93
N GLY A 13 1.46 16.31 -16.47
CA GLY A 13 2.33 15.13 -16.43
C GLY A 13 2.65 14.68 -15.00
N ALA A 14 2.98 15.62 -14.12
CA ALA A 14 3.27 15.33 -12.71
C ALA A 14 2.04 14.81 -11.97
N THR A 15 0.87 15.46 -12.15
CA THR A 15 -0.39 15.00 -11.55
C THR A 15 -0.80 13.64 -12.08
N CYS A 16 -0.74 13.41 -13.39
CA CYS A 16 -1.06 12.12 -13.99
C CYS A 16 -0.17 11.00 -13.42
N THR A 17 1.13 11.25 -13.29
CA THR A 17 2.07 10.29 -12.68
C THR A 17 1.68 9.99 -11.23
N ALA A 18 1.41 11.02 -10.42
CA ALA A 18 0.97 10.86 -9.04
C ALA A 18 -0.36 10.09 -8.94
N LEU A 19 -1.32 10.35 -9.84
CA LEU A 19 -2.58 9.61 -9.90
C LEU A 19 -2.37 8.14 -10.25
N CYS A 20 -1.49 7.84 -11.22
CA CYS A 20 -1.14 6.46 -11.54
C CYS A 20 -0.54 5.73 -10.33
N LEU A 21 0.37 6.37 -9.59
CA LEU A 21 0.94 5.81 -8.37
C LEU A 21 -0.13 5.57 -7.29
N SER A 22 -1.05 6.52 -7.12
CA SER A 22 -2.16 6.44 -6.16
C SER A 22 -3.13 5.30 -6.50
N VAL A 23 -3.46 5.12 -7.78
CA VAL A 23 -4.28 4.00 -8.27
C VAL A 23 -3.58 2.66 -8.00
N LEU A 24 -2.31 2.55 -8.36
CA LEU A 24 -1.54 1.31 -8.13
C LEU A 24 -1.40 0.99 -6.65
N ALA A 25 -1.13 2.00 -5.80
CA ALA A 25 -1.04 1.85 -4.36
C ALA A 25 -2.39 1.42 -3.75
N GLY A 26 -3.50 2.06 -4.16
CA GLY A 26 -4.84 1.72 -3.69
C GLY A 26 -5.25 0.30 -4.09
N TRP A 27 -4.93 -0.09 -5.32
CA TRP A 27 -5.21 -1.42 -5.84
C TRP A 27 -4.48 -2.54 -5.08
N GLN A 28 -3.24 -2.28 -4.62
CA GLN A 28 -2.43 -3.25 -3.89
C GLN A 28 -2.91 -3.47 -2.44
N ARG A 29 -3.66 -2.50 -1.87
CA ARG A 29 -4.05 -2.49 -0.45
C ARG A 29 -5.32 -3.30 -0.16
N GLY A 30 -6.30 -3.29 -1.06
CA GLY A 30 -7.57 -3.99 -0.86
C GLY A 30 -7.47 -5.51 -1.09
N GLY A 31 -8.07 -6.31 -0.20
CA GLY A 31 -8.20 -7.75 -0.38
C GLY A 31 -9.26 -8.08 -1.41
N SER A 32 -10.45 -7.48 -1.24
CA SER A 32 -11.61 -7.65 -2.12
C SER A 32 -11.69 -6.55 -3.20
N LEU A 33 -12.40 -6.81 -4.31
CA LEU A 33 -12.64 -5.81 -5.36
C LEU A 33 -13.27 -4.50 -4.83
N PRO A 34 -14.33 -4.52 -3.99
CA PRO A 34 -14.89 -3.27 -3.46
C PRO A 34 -13.89 -2.49 -2.59
N GLU A 35 -13.10 -3.17 -1.75
CA GLU A 35 -12.07 -2.50 -0.96
C GLU A 35 -11.02 -1.81 -1.83
N ARG A 36 -10.58 -2.46 -2.92
CA ARG A 36 -9.60 -1.88 -3.84
C ARG A 36 -10.14 -0.61 -4.49
N LEU A 37 -11.40 -0.61 -4.94
CA LEU A 37 -12.03 0.56 -5.52
C LEU A 37 -12.13 1.72 -4.52
N VAL A 38 -12.48 1.43 -3.26
CA VAL A 38 -12.52 2.44 -2.19
C VAL A 38 -11.14 3.05 -1.94
N TRP A 39 -10.08 2.22 -1.85
CA TRP A 39 -8.72 2.71 -1.66
C TRP A 39 -8.22 3.56 -2.84
N VAL A 40 -8.56 3.17 -4.08
CA VAL A 40 -8.25 3.95 -5.28
C VAL A 40 -8.97 5.30 -5.26
N ALA A 41 -10.26 5.32 -4.91
CA ALA A 41 -11.04 6.55 -4.83
C ALA A 41 -10.48 7.52 -3.77
N ILE A 42 -10.15 7.02 -2.58
CA ILE A 42 -9.53 7.81 -1.50
C ILE A 42 -8.20 8.40 -1.99
N GLY A 43 -7.36 7.58 -2.62
CA GLY A 43 -6.08 8.02 -3.15
C GLY A 43 -6.22 9.13 -4.20
N LEU A 44 -7.14 8.97 -5.16
CA LEU A 44 -7.43 9.96 -6.19
C LEU A 44 -7.82 11.31 -5.57
N VAL A 45 -8.77 11.28 -4.63
CA VAL A 45 -9.25 12.49 -3.93
C VAL A 45 -8.12 13.17 -3.16
N LEU A 46 -7.29 12.42 -2.44
CA LEU A 46 -6.17 12.97 -1.67
C LEU A 46 -5.14 13.65 -2.58
N THR A 47 -4.76 13.00 -3.69
CA THR A 47 -3.76 13.53 -4.62
C THR A 47 -4.29 14.77 -5.36
N THR A 48 -5.53 14.74 -5.87
CA THR A 48 -6.11 15.93 -6.53
C THR A 48 -6.25 17.09 -5.56
N SER A 49 -6.69 16.82 -4.33
CA SER A 49 -6.83 17.84 -3.29
C SER A 49 -5.47 18.45 -2.95
N ALA A 50 -4.42 17.63 -2.79
CA ALA A 50 -3.07 18.11 -2.50
C ALA A 50 -2.52 19.06 -3.58
N HIS A 51 -2.82 18.83 -4.86
CA HIS A 51 -2.32 19.65 -5.97
C HIS A 51 -3.12 20.95 -6.15
N LEU A 52 -4.43 20.92 -5.92
CA LEU A 52 -5.34 22.04 -6.21
C LEU A 52 -5.57 22.97 -5.01
N LEU A 53 -5.59 22.46 -3.77
CA LEU A 53 -5.82 23.25 -2.54
C LEU A 53 -4.88 24.48 -2.40
N PRO A 54 -3.56 24.37 -2.67
CA PRO A 54 -2.62 25.49 -2.52
C PRO A 54 -2.89 26.67 -3.46
N ALA A 55 -3.55 26.40 -4.58
CA ALA A 55 -3.85 27.39 -5.59
C ALA A 55 -5.23 28.04 -5.39
N LEU A 56 -6.24 27.25 -5.00
CA LEU A 56 -7.63 27.72 -4.85
C LEU A 56 -7.82 28.67 -3.66
N PHE A 57 -7.21 28.40 -2.50
CA PHE A 57 -7.44 29.18 -1.28
C PHE A 57 -6.42 30.30 -1.04
N ARG A 58 -5.65 30.67 -2.07
CA ARG A 58 -4.56 31.64 -1.94
C ARG A 58 -5.04 33.08 -1.70
N GLY A 59 -6.22 33.44 -2.21
CA GLY A 59 -6.85 34.75 -2.00
C GLY A 59 -7.82 34.82 -0.82
N ALA A 60 -7.96 33.73 -0.05
CA ALA A 60 -8.90 33.64 1.05
C ALA A 60 -8.39 34.36 2.33
N PRO A 61 -9.28 34.76 3.26
CA PRO A 61 -8.88 35.33 4.54
C PRO A 61 -8.00 34.38 5.35
N ILE A 62 -7.17 34.95 6.24
CA ILE A 62 -6.08 34.26 6.96
C ILE A 62 -6.56 32.97 7.67
N LEU A 63 -7.74 33.00 8.27
CA LEU A 63 -8.30 31.85 9.00
C LEU A 63 -8.66 30.69 8.05
N ILE A 64 -9.27 30.98 6.90
CA ILE A 64 -9.54 29.97 5.86
C ILE A 64 -8.23 29.44 5.27
N ARG A 65 -7.22 30.31 5.11
CA ARG A 65 -5.89 29.91 4.64
C ARG A 65 -5.19 28.96 5.61
N ALA A 66 -5.32 29.19 6.92
CA ALA A 66 -4.77 28.31 7.95
C ALA A 66 -5.44 26.92 7.92
N ILE A 67 -6.77 26.88 7.89
CA ILE A 67 -7.52 25.61 7.79
C ILE A 67 -7.17 24.86 6.49
N SER A 68 -7.13 25.57 5.37
CA SER A 68 -6.78 24.99 4.07
C SER A 68 -5.33 24.48 4.03
N SER A 69 -4.40 25.17 4.70
CA SER A 69 -3.00 24.74 4.82
C SER A 69 -2.87 23.48 5.67
N LEU A 70 -3.65 23.35 6.75
CA LEU A 70 -3.67 22.15 7.59
C LEU A 70 -4.21 20.95 6.82
N LEU A 71 -5.36 21.13 6.14
CA LEU A 71 -5.96 20.10 5.30
C LEU A 71 -5.03 19.70 4.16
N TRP A 72 -4.40 20.67 3.50
CA TRP A 72 -3.39 20.43 2.47
C TRP A 72 -2.21 19.60 3.01
N GLY A 73 -1.67 19.94 4.17
CA GLY A 73 -0.57 19.20 4.80
C GLY A 73 -0.96 17.75 5.12
N ALA A 74 -2.19 17.52 5.59
CA ALA A 74 -2.71 16.18 5.83
C ALA A 74 -2.87 15.37 4.53
N CYS A 75 -3.45 15.97 3.48
CA CYS A 75 -3.58 15.32 2.17
C CYS A 75 -2.20 14.99 1.56
N LEU A 76 -1.26 15.92 1.64
CA LEU A 76 0.11 15.74 1.16
C LEU A 76 0.81 14.58 1.90
N THR A 77 0.71 14.56 3.24
CA THR A 77 1.31 13.51 4.06
C THR A 77 0.73 12.14 3.72
N ALA A 78 -0.59 12.04 3.59
CA ALA A 78 -1.27 10.79 3.25
C ALA A 78 -0.93 10.29 1.83
N ALA A 79 -0.87 11.20 0.84
CA ALA A 79 -0.46 10.88 -0.53
C ALA A 79 1.01 10.42 -0.57
N CYS A 80 1.91 11.15 0.08
CA CYS A 80 3.33 10.78 0.19
C CYS A 80 3.51 9.41 0.83
N PHE A 81 2.77 9.12 1.91
CA PHE A 81 2.82 7.80 2.56
C PHE A 81 2.32 6.69 1.62
N GLY A 82 1.22 6.91 0.90
CA GLY A 82 0.70 5.97 -0.08
C GLY A 82 1.71 5.65 -1.20
N HIS A 83 2.35 6.68 -1.75
CA HIS A 83 3.37 6.52 -2.78
C HIS A 83 4.66 5.88 -2.26
N ALA A 84 5.11 6.25 -1.05
CA ALA A 84 6.26 5.63 -0.40
C ALA A 84 6.08 4.11 -0.24
N VAL A 85 4.88 3.69 0.20
CA VAL A 85 4.53 2.27 0.32
C VAL A 85 4.55 1.57 -1.04
N PHE A 86 4.08 2.20 -2.10
CA PHE A 86 4.20 1.62 -3.45
C PHE A 86 5.66 1.47 -3.87
N PHE A 87 6.50 2.47 -3.63
CA PHE A 87 7.93 2.39 -3.96
C PHE A 87 8.63 1.26 -3.19
N THR A 88 8.38 1.10 -1.90
CA THR A 88 8.98 0.01 -1.12
C THR A 88 8.52 -1.35 -1.63
N PHE A 89 7.24 -1.51 -1.95
CA PHE A 89 6.75 -2.75 -2.55
C PHE A 89 7.35 -3.02 -3.94
N ALA A 90 7.53 -2.00 -4.76
CA ALA A 90 8.17 -2.13 -6.06
C ALA A 90 9.64 -2.55 -5.92
N GLN A 91 10.38 -1.99 -4.95
CA GLN A 91 11.76 -2.40 -4.64
C GLN A 91 11.82 -3.84 -4.15
N GLN A 92 10.93 -4.23 -3.23
CA GLN A 92 10.84 -5.61 -2.75
C GLN A 92 10.58 -6.58 -3.90
N HIS A 93 9.62 -6.27 -4.79
CA HIS A 93 9.32 -7.13 -5.92
C HIS A 93 10.49 -7.26 -6.90
N ALA A 94 11.20 -6.15 -7.17
CA ALA A 94 12.42 -6.19 -7.98
C ALA A 94 13.52 -7.04 -7.31
N GLY A 95 13.66 -6.96 -5.98
CA GLY A 95 14.57 -7.81 -5.19
C GLY A 95 14.18 -9.29 -5.27
N GLU A 96 12.90 -9.61 -5.17
CA GLU A 96 12.40 -10.98 -5.33
C GLU A 96 12.72 -11.57 -6.71
N LEU A 97 12.52 -10.78 -7.78
CA LEU A 97 12.84 -11.20 -9.14
C LEU A 97 14.34 -11.49 -9.28
N ARG A 98 15.20 -10.63 -8.74
CA ARG A 98 16.66 -10.85 -8.73
C ARG A 98 17.03 -12.12 -7.94
N ALA A 99 16.48 -12.32 -6.75
CA ALA A 99 16.74 -13.51 -5.94
C ALA A 99 16.18 -14.80 -6.56
N SER A 100 15.14 -14.71 -7.40
CA SER A 100 14.54 -15.87 -8.05
C SER A 100 15.41 -16.49 -9.15
N THR A 101 16.40 -15.73 -9.65
CA THR A 101 17.40 -16.21 -10.62
C THR A 101 18.40 -17.17 -9.98
N VAL A 102 18.62 -17.07 -8.66
CA VAL A 102 19.40 -18.04 -7.90
C VAL A 102 18.49 -19.19 -7.52
N ARG A 103 18.62 -20.30 -8.24
CA ARG A 103 17.90 -21.53 -7.94
C ARG A 103 18.55 -22.19 -6.72
N VAL A 104 17.90 -22.07 -5.57
CA VAL A 104 18.14 -22.99 -4.45
C VAL A 104 17.51 -24.30 -4.88
N VAL A 105 18.31 -25.24 -5.37
CA VAL A 105 17.86 -26.61 -5.50
C VAL A 105 17.69 -27.11 -4.07
N PRO A 106 16.48 -27.52 -3.62
CA PRO A 106 16.34 -28.22 -2.36
C PRO A 106 17.11 -29.53 -2.54
N MET A 107 18.35 -29.55 -2.07
CA MET A 107 19.12 -30.77 -2.00
C MET A 107 18.39 -31.63 -0.97
N PRO A 108 18.13 -32.93 -1.25
CA PRO A 108 17.39 -33.75 -0.33
C PRO A 108 18.08 -33.65 1.03
N LEU A 109 17.35 -33.14 2.02
CA LEU A 109 17.69 -33.33 3.42
C LEU A 109 17.93 -34.82 3.54
N SER A 110 19.18 -35.21 3.85
CA SER A 110 19.45 -36.58 4.25
C SER A 110 18.40 -36.92 5.30
N VAL A 111 17.69 -38.04 5.11
CA VAL A 111 16.59 -38.49 5.99
C VAL A 111 17.04 -38.57 7.45
N ARG A 112 18.36 -38.57 7.68
CA ARG A 112 19.03 -38.51 8.98
C ARG A 112 19.68 -37.13 9.20
N GLY A 113 19.21 -36.39 10.19
CA GLY A 113 19.78 -35.09 10.57
C GLY A 113 21.11 -35.21 11.32
N LEU A 114 21.94 -34.16 11.25
CA LEU A 114 23.24 -34.07 11.94
C LEU A 114 23.13 -34.36 13.44
N THR A 115 22.03 -33.97 14.07
CA THR A 115 21.72 -34.22 15.48
C THR A 115 21.63 -35.71 15.80
N ILE A 116 20.99 -36.50 14.92
CA ILE A 116 20.86 -37.95 15.07
C ILE A 116 22.25 -38.61 14.91
N VAL A 117 23.02 -38.20 13.89
CA VAL A 117 24.38 -38.72 13.65
C VAL A 117 25.30 -38.43 14.85
N MET A 118 25.20 -37.25 15.46
CA MET A 118 25.97 -36.89 16.65
C MET A 118 25.56 -37.70 17.89
N ALA A 119 24.27 -38.00 18.07
CA ALA A 119 23.79 -38.85 19.16
C ALA A 119 24.28 -40.30 19.02
N ASP A 120 24.25 -40.85 17.80
CA ASP A 120 24.80 -42.17 17.50
C ASP A 120 26.31 -42.21 17.72
N ARG A 121 27.03 -41.16 17.31
CA ARG A 121 28.47 -41.01 17.54
C ARG A 121 28.79 -41.05 19.03
N ALA A 122 28.06 -40.31 19.85
CA ALA A 122 28.25 -40.30 21.30
C ALA A 122 28.04 -41.70 21.90
N THR A 123 27.01 -42.42 21.43
CA THR A 123 26.70 -43.79 21.87
C THR A 123 27.81 -44.79 21.51
N VAL A 124 28.29 -44.76 20.27
CA VAL A 124 29.37 -45.65 19.80
C VAL A 124 30.69 -45.32 20.50
N THR A 125 30.98 -44.03 20.74
CA THR A 125 32.17 -43.60 21.48
C THR A 125 32.14 -44.11 22.93
N ALA A 126 31.00 -44.04 23.61
CA ALA A 126 30.84 -44.57 24.96
C ALA A 126 31.02 -46.10 25.00
N GLN A 127 30.49 -46.82 23.99
CA GLN A 127 30.69 -48.27 23.88
C GLN A 127 32.15 -48.65 23.62
N LEU A 128 32.87 -47.88 22.80
CA LEU A 128 34.29 -48.08 22.53
C LEU A 128 35.12 -47.81 23.79
N ALA A 129 34.84 -46.73 24.52
CA ALA A 129 35.49 -46.43 25.79
C ALA A 129 35.26 -47.55 26.83
N ALA A 130 34.03 -48.05 26.95
CA ALA A 130 33.71 -49.18 27.83
C ALA A 130 34.42 -50.48 27.41
N ALA A 131 34.62 -50.71 26.11
CA ALA A 131 35.38 -51.86 25.61
C ALA A 131 36.90 -51.71 25.83
N ASN A 132 37.42 -50.48 25.83
CA ASN A 132 38.83 -50.19 26.12
C ASN A 132 39.17 -50.30 27.60
N ALA A 133 38.23 -49.95 28.50
CA ALA A 133 38.44 -50.02 29.95
C ALA A 133 38.44 -51.46 30.53
N ARG A 134 38.06 -52.48 29.74
CA ARG A 134 38.08 -53.88 30.18
C ARG A 134 39.43 -54.52 29.93
N ASP A 135 40.05 -55.02 31.00
CA ASP A 135 41.22 -55.89 30.91
C ASP A 135 40.83 -57.27 30.34
N CYS A 136 41.69 -57.81 29.47
CA CYS A 136 41.43 -59.11 28.86
C CYS A 136 41.85 -60.25 29.80
N ILE A 137 40.88 -60.96 30.35
CA ILE A 137 41.08 -62.22 31.09
C ILE A 137 40.36 -63.32 30.30
N GLY A 138 41.01 -63.88 29.27
CA GLY A 138 40.45 -64.93 28.41
C GLY A 138 40.40 -64.58 26.92
N ASN A 139 39.20 -64.53 26.32
CA ASN A 139 38.98 -64.38 24.86
C ASN A 139 39.37 -62.98 24.31
N CYS A 140 40.65 -62.66 24.30
CA CYS A 140 41.19 -61.42 23.73
C CYS A 140 40.90 -61.21 22.24
N PRO A 141 40.86 -62.23 21.36
CA PRO A 141 40.55 -61.99 19.96
C PRO A 141 39.13 -61.44 19.74
N THR A 142 38.14 -61.85 20.54
CA THR A 142 36.76 -61.36 20.40
C THR A 142 36.59 -59.95 20.93
N LEU A 143 37.28 -59.60 22.03
CA LEU A 143 37.31 -58.23 22.57
C LEU A 143 38.01 -57.27 21.58
N ASN A 144 39.13 -57.70 21.00
CA ASN A 144 39.85 -56.92 19.99
C ASN A 144 39.01 -56.73 18.72
N ALA A 145 38.33 -57.79 18.23
CA ALA A 145 37.39 -57.67 17.11
C ALA A 145 36.28 -56.65 17.41
N ARG A 146 35.71 -56.65 18.63
CA ARG A 146 34.69 -55.67 19.04
C ARG A 146 35.23 -54.23 19.06
N ARG A 147 36.45 -54.02 19.54
CA ARG A 147 37.11 -52.69 19.54
C ARG A 147 37.31 -52.19 18.10
N VAL A 148 37.80 -53.04 17.20
CA VAL A 148 37.98 -52.70 15.78
C VAL A 148 36.64 -52.37 15.11
N THR A 149 35.60 -53.17 15.34
CA THR A 149 34.27 -52.91 14.76
C THR A 149 33.66 -51.60 15.28
N LEU A 150 33.81 -51.29 16.58
CA LEU A 150 33.34 -50.02 17.15
C LEU A 150 34.15 -48.82 16.64
N GLY A 151 35.47 -48.98 16.45
CA GLY A 151 36.32 -47.98 15.81
C GLY A 151 35.88 -47.68 14.38
N ALA A 152 35.71 -48.72 13.55
CA ALA A 152 35.23 -48.58 12.18
C ALA A 152 33.85 -47.91 12.10
N ARG A 153 32.94 -48.23 13.04
CA ARG A 153 31.62 -47.58 13.13
C ARG A 153 31.73 -46.10 13.53
N LEU A 154 32.67 -45.75 14.40
CA LEU A 154 32.92 -44.36 14.77
C LEU A 154 33.48 -43.57 13.59
N ASP A 155 34.41 -44.16 12.82
CA ASP A 155 34.98 -43.54 11.62
C ASP A 155 33.92 -43.30 10.54
N ALA A 156 33.01 -44.26 10.34
CA ALA A 156 31.87 -44.09 9.43
C ALA A 156 30.94 -42.94 9.85
N LEU A 157 30.63 -42.82 11.15
CA LEU A 157 29.81 -41.72 11.67
C LEU A 157 30.51 -40.36 11.58
N ASN A 158 31.83 -40.32 11.72
CA ASN A 158 32.62 -39.09 11.51
C ASN A 158 32.58 -38.66 10.04
N ALA A 159 32.73 -39.59 9.10
CA ALA A 159 32.62 -39.30 7.67
C ALA A 159 31.24 -38.76 7.30
N GLU A 160 30.16 -39.39 7.78
CA GLU A 160 28.79 -38.93 7.56
C GLU A 160 28.56 -37.51 8.14
N ALA A 161 29.09 -37.24 9.33
CA ALA A 161 29.02 -35.92 9.95
C ALA A 161 29.74 -34.83 9.14
N ASP A 162 30.91 -35.13 8.59
CA ASP A 162 31.69 -34.17 7.80
C ASP A 162 31.02 -33.89 6.44
N ASP A 163 30.39 -34.90 5.84
CA ASP A 163 29.57 -34.70 4.64
C ASP A 163 28.35 -33.83 4.92
N LEU A 164 27.64 -34.04 6.03
CA LEU A 164 26.54 -33.19 6.46
C LEU A 164 26.98 -31.74 6.72
N ARG A 165 28.15 -31.51 7.34
CA ARG A 165 28.71 -30.16 7.54
C ARG A 165 29.09 -29.48 6.24
N ARG A 166 29.69 -30.23 5.29
CA ARG A 166 29.99 -29.71 3.95
C ARG A 166 28.70 -29.29 3.23
N GLN A 167 27.66 -30.10 3.32
CA GLN A 167 26.36 -29.80 2.73
C GLN A 167 25.68 -28.58 3.40
N GLN A 168 25.77 -28.45 4.73
CA GLN A 168 25.32 -27.26 5.46
C GLN A 168 26.06 -26.00 4.96
N THR A 169 27.39 -26.05 4.88
CA THR A 169 28.20 -24.90 4.41
C THR A 169 27.84 -24.47 2.98
N ILE A 170 27.57 -25.42 2.08
CA ILE A 170 27.13 -25.12 0.71
C ILE A 170 25.74 -24.47 0.73
N THR A 171 24.82 -25.02 1.54
CA THR A 171 23.47 -24.49 1.69
C THR A 171 23.51 -23.07 2.26
N ASP A 172 24.29 -22.84 3.31
CA ASP A 172 24.50 -21.55 3.97
C ASP A 172 25.10 -20.51 3.01
N ARG A 173 26.01 -20.93 2.12
CA ARG A 173 26.58 -20.05 1.10
C ARG A 173 25.53 -19.65 0.06
N VAL A 174 24.68 -20.59 -0.36
CA VAL A 174 23.62 -20.34 -1.34
C VAL A 174 22.51 -19.46 -0.74
N THR A 175 22.13 -19.69 0.52
CA THR A 175 21.17 -18.84 1.24
C THR A 175 21.73 -17.43 1.42
N ALA A 176 22.98 -17.29 1.87
CA ALA A 176 23.63 -15.98 2.00
C ALA A 176 23.73 -15.21 0.67
N GLN A 177 24.02 -15.89 -0.46
CA GLN A 177 24.00 -15.27 -1.78
C GLN A 177 22.60 -14.82 -2.19
N ARG A 178 21.58 -15.63 -1.90
CA ARG A 178 20.19 -15.27 -2.18
C ARG A 178 19.74 -14.06 -1.35
N ASP A 179 20.10 -14.02 -0.07
CA ASP A 179 19.76 -12.92 0.83
C ASP A 179 20.47 -11.63 0.44
N ALA A 180 21.73 -11.72 0.01
CA ALA A 180 22.47 -10.57 -0.54
C ALA A 180 21.83 -10.00 -1.82
N LEU A 181 21.12 -10.81 -2.62
CA LEU A 181 20.40 -10.35 -3.80
C LEU A 181 19.00 -9.79 -3.49
N LEU A 182 18.43 -10.12 -2.33
CA LEU A 182 17.13 -9.58 -1.90
C LEU A 182 17.22 -8.13 -1.43
N VAL A 183 18.37 -7.72 -0.88
CA VAL A 183 18.58 -6.37 -0.31
C VAL A 183 19.46 -5.55 -1.25
N ASP A 184 19.10 -4.27 -1.47
CA ASP A 184 19.98 -3.37 -2.21
C ASP A 184 21.30 -3.16 -1.41
N PRO A 185 22.48 -3.43 -2.00
CA PRO A 185 23.76 -3.22 -1.33
C PRO A 185 23.97 -1.78 -0.87
N VAL A 186 23.30 -0.80 -1.49
CA VAL A 186 23.36 0.60 -1.09
C VAL A 186 22.52 0.85 0.15
N THR A 187 21.31 0.29 0.22
CA THR A 187 20.40 0.49 1.37
C THR A 187 20.89 -0.24 2.62
N SER A 188 21.51 -1.41 2.46
CA SER A 188 22.16 -2.13 3.57
C SER A 188 23.35 -1.37 4.15
N ARG A 189 24.25 -0.84 3.31
CA ARG A 189 25.38 -0.01 3.77
C ARG A 189 24.90 1.27 4.46
N LEU A 190 23.88 1.90 3.92
CA LEU A 190 23.30 3.11 4.50
C LEU A 190 22.61 2.80 5.85
N ALA A 191 21.90 1.67 5.95
CA ALA A 191 21.30 1.18 7.19
C ALA A 191 22.35 0.92 8.28
N THR A 192 23.48 0.30 7.93
CA THR A 192 24.58 0.05 8.88
C THR A 192 25.27 1.33 9.32
N LEU A 193 25.38 2.33 8.45
CA LEU A 193 25.99 3.63 8.77
C LEU A 193 25.08 4.50 9.66
N LEU A 194 23.76 4.44 9.45
CA LEU A 194 22.80 5.20 10.25
C LEU A 194 22.34 4.48 11.52
N GLY A 195 22.65 3.18 11.70
CA GLY A 195 22.15 2.38 12.82
C GLY A 195 20.64 2.15 12.77
N VAL A 196 20.05 2.18 11.58
CA VAL A 196 18.59 2.11 11.34
C VAL A 196 18.27 0.86 10.52
N THR A 197 17.10 0.25 10.71
CA THR A 197 16.68 -0.95 9.94
C THR A 197 16.59 -0.66 8.44
N THR A 198 16.91 -1.65 7.59
CA THR A 198 16.80 -1.55 6.12
C THR A 198 15.38 -1.14 5.68
N THR A 199 14.36 -1.66 6.36
CA THR A 199 12.94 -1.30 6.13
C THR A 199 12.65 0.19 6.30
N ARG A 200 13.31 0.85 7.26
CA ARG A 200 13.15 2.29 7.49
C ARG A 200 13.91 3.11 6.45
N VAL A 201 15.07 2.64 5.99
CA VAL A 201 15.82 3.30 4.91
C VAL A 201 15.03 3.27 3.61
N ASP A 202 14.45 2.12 3.25
CA ASP A 202 13.60 1.99 2.06
C ASP A 202 12.36 2.89 2.16
N LEU A 203 11.71 2.92 3.31
CA LEU A 203 10.54 3.79 3.55
C LEU A 203 10.92 5.28 3.46
N LEU A 204 12.07 5.68 4.02
CA LEU A 204 12.56 7.05 3.98
C LEU A 204 12.93 7.46 2.54
N SER A 205 13.58 6.58 1.78
CA SER A 205 13.89 6.83 0.37
C SER A 205 12.61 6.99 -0.47
N GLY A 206 11.62 6.11 -0.29
CA GLY A 206 10.32 6.20 -0.93
C GLY A 206 9.57 7.48 -0.57
N LEU A 207 9.68 7.92 0.70
CA LEU A 207 9.10 9.17 1.17
C LEU A 207 9.76 10.40 0.51
N ILE A 208 11.08 10.41 0.35
CA ILE A 208 11.79 11.49 -0.34
C ILE A 208 11.34 11.59 -1.80
N PHE A 209 11.31 10.47 -2.53
CA PHE A 209 10.85 10.47 -3.92
C PHE A 209 9.40 10.95 -4.05
N ALA A 210 8.52 10.50 -3.16
CA ALA A 210 7.15 10.95 -3.12
C ALA A 210 7.05 12.46 -2.82
N ALA A 211 7.79 12.95 -1.82
CA ALA A 211 7.79 14.37 -1.47
C ALA A 211 8.28 15.27 -2.61
N VAL A 212 9.30 14.85 -3.37
CA VAL A 212 9.77 15.58 -4.55
C VAL A 212 8.71 15.61 -5.65
N LEU A 213 8.10 14.46 -5.97
CA LEU A 213 7.03 14.38 -6.98
C LEU A 213 5.83 15.27 -6.63
N GLU A 214 5.33 15.15 -5.40
CA GLU A 214 4.19 15.92 -4.92
C GLU A 214 4.52 17.42 -4.82
N GLY A 215 5.73 17.76 -4.34
CA GLY A 215 6.19 19.13 -4.24
C GLY A 215 6.29 19.82 -5.60
N VAL A 216 6.86 19.13 -6.61
CA VAL A 216 6.95 19.65 -7.98
C VAL A 216 5.56 19.86 -8.58
N ALA A 217 4.64 18.91 -8.41
CA ALA A 217 3.26 19.04 -8.89
C ALA A 217 2.54 20.24 -8.24
N CYS A 218 2.64 20.38 -6.92
CA CYS A 218 2.07 21.51 -6.19
C CYS A 218 2.64 22.85 -6.69
N LEU A 219 3.96 22.96 -6.82
CA LEU A 219 4.62 24.17 -7.31
C LEU A 219 4.14 24.54 -8.73
N LEU A 220 4.08 23.57 -9.64
CA LEU A 220 3.62 23.81 -11.01
C LEU A 220 2.18 24.31 -11.07
N TRP A 221 1.24 23.69 -10.33
CA TRP A 221 -0.15 24.16 -10.25
C TRP A 221 -0.26 25.56 -9.65
N THR A 222 0.58 25.88 -8.66
CA THR A 222 0.59 27.22 -8.09
C THR A 222 1.10 28.29 -9.04
N VAL A 223 2.01 27.97 -9.96
CA VAL A 223 2.49 28.89 -11.01
C VAL A 223 1.44 29.06 -12.10
N VAL A 224 0.82 27.96 -12.54
CA VAL A 224 -0.23 27.94 -13.56
C VAL A 224 -1.42 28.83 -13.17
N LEU A 225 -1.88 28.71 -11.92
CA LEU A 225 -3.08 29.40 -11.42
C LEU A 225 -2.81 30.82 -10.87
N ARG A 226 -1.54 31.20 -10.66
CA ARG A 226 -1.15 32.57 -10.26
C ARG A 226 -1.20 33.59 -11.40
N SER A 227 -1.12 33.15 -12.64
CA SER A 227 -1.01 34.07 -13.76
C SER A 227 -2.40 34.59 -14.15
N PRO A 228 -2.70 35.90 -14.03
CA PRO A 228 -3.96 36.45 -14.47
C PRO A 228 -4.19 36.10 -15.94
N LEU A 229 -5.40 35.62 -16.26
CA LEU A 229 -5.85 35.44 -17.62
C LEU A 229 -5.65 36.78 -18.34
N PRO A 230 -4.98 36.84 -19.52
CA PRO A 230 -5.00 38.05 -20.31
C PRO A 230 -6.46 38.27 -20.66
N THR A 231 -7.08 39.25 -20.00
CA THR A 231 -8.38 39.77 -20.42
C THR A 231 -8.16 40.20 -21.87
N THR A 232 -8.77 39.49 -22.80
CA THR A 232 -8.92 39.97 -24.16
C THR A 232 -9.81 41.21 -24.06
N GLU A 233 -9.21 42.39 -23.83
CA GLU A 233 -9.91 43.64 -24.02
C GLU A 233 -10.33 43.72 -25.50
N PRO A 234 -11.62 43.96 -25.79
CA PRO A 234 -12.03 44.23 -27.16
C PRO A 234 -11.34 45.53 -27.58
N ALA A 235 -10.58 45.46 -28.66
CA ALA A 235 -10.01 46.62 -29.32
C ALA A 235 -11.14 47.60 -29.65
N VAL A 236 -11.28 48.66 -28.86
CA VAL A 236 -12.03 49.85 -29.25
C VAL A 236 -11.21 50.50 -30.36
N THR A 237 -11.65 50.25 -31.59
CA THR A 237 -11.16 50.90 -32.80
C THR A 237 -11.38 52.41 -32.65
N GLY A 238 -10.33 53.13 -32.28
CA GLY A 238 -10.29 54.58 -32.37
C GLY A 238 -10.37 54.98 -33.83
N ILE A 239 -11.55 55.45 -34.26
CA ILE A 239 -11.70 56.19 -35.51
C ILE A 239 -11.52 57.67 -35.15
N THR A 240 -10.33 58.18 -35.42
CA THR A 240 -10.08 59.62 -35.53
C THR A 240 -10.75 60.15 -36.79
N PRO A 241 -11.31 61.37 -36.76
CA PRO A 241 -11.13 62.27 -37.89
C PRO A 241 -10.43 63.57 -37.45
N PRO A 242 -9.54 64.15 -38.28
CA PRO A 242 -8.96 65.46 -38.02
C PRO A 242 -9.88 66.57 -38.55
N VAL A 243 -9.89 67.75 -37.91
CA VAL A 243 -9.85 69.08 -38.57
C VAL A 243 -9.92 70.21 -37.52
N ARG A 244 -8.89 71.06 -37.62
CA ARG A 244 -8.67 72.49 -37.28
C ARG A 244 -9.77 73.38 -36.64
N SER A 245 -9.26 74.18 -35.70
CA SER A 245 -9.45 75.63 -35.46
C SER A 245 -10.56 76.18 -34.55
N ALA A 246 -10.04 76.88 -33.53
CA ALA A 246 -10.46 78.18 -32.95
C ALA A 246 -11.68 78.25 -32.04
N GLY A 247 -11.48 78.85 -30.86
CA GLY A 247 -12.57 79.44 -30.08
C GLY A 247 -12.37 79.42 -28.56
N THR A 248 -11.78 80.49 -28.05
CA THR A 248 -11.75 80.94 -26.64
C THR A 248 -13.13 80.89 -25.95
N VAL A 249 -13.11 80.76 -24.62
CA VAL A 249 -14.00 81.39 -23.59
C VAL A 249 -14.42 80.38 -22.49
N THR A 250 -13.78 80.49 -21.32
CA THR A 250 -14.28 80.19 -19.97
C THR A 250 -15.47 81.11 -19.60
N PRO A 251 -16.24 80.93 -18.50
CA PRO A 251 -16.30 79.87 -17.49
C PRO A 251 -17.75 79.49 -17.07
N ALA A 252 -17.87 78.76 -15.95
CA ALA A 252 -18.94 78.86 -14.94
C ALA A 252 -20.23 78.04 -15.20
N VAL A 253 -20.98 77.48 -14.23
CA VAL A 253 -20.97 77.37 -12.76
C VAL A 253 -22.21 76.52 -12.39
N THR A 254 -22.22 75.90 -11.20
CA THR A 254 -23.39 75.39 -10.44
C THR A 254 -23.76 73.90 -10.52
N GLU A 255 -23.27 73.14 -9.55
CA GLU A 255 -24.09 72.21 -8.74
C GLU A 255 -24.93 73.06 -7.75
N PRO A 256 -26.12 72.62 -7.29
CA PRO A 256 -26.11 71.84 -6.06
C PRO A 256 -27.20 70.76 -5.93
N ALA A 257 -26.85 69.80 -5.07
CA ALA A 257 -27.66 68.74 -4.50
C ALA A 257 -28.87 69.24 -3.67
N ILE A 258 -29.99 68.49 -3.69
CA ILE A 258 -30.92 68.34 -2.56
C ILE A 258 -31.57 66.93 -2.60
N SER A 259 -31.29 66.10 -1.60
CA SER A 259 -32.21 65.09 -1.02
C SER A 259 -32.97 65.79 0.12
N PRO A 260 -34.23 65.45 0.52
CA PRO A 260 -34.49 64.15 1.17
C PRO A 260 -35.96 63.59 1.20
N VAL A 261 -36.08 62.30 1.57
CA VAL A 261 -37.02 61.69 2.55
C VAL A 261 -38.52 61.38 2.19
N THR A 262 -38.77 60.05 2.14
CA THR A 262 -39.86 59.17 2.65
C THR A 262 -41.38 59.36 2.38
N ASP A 263 -41.92 58.24 1.89
CA ASP A 263 -43.11 57.43 2.30
C ASP A 263 -44.54 57.61 1.76
N ALA A 264 -45.03 56.44 1.34
CA ALA A 264 -46.36 55.82 1.38
C ALA A 264 -47.66 56.57 1.00
N SER A 265 -48.34 56.03 -0.03
CA SER A 265 -49.58 55.21 0.08
C SER A 265 -50.67 55.56 -0.94
N ASP A 266 -51.18 54.50 -1.58
CA ASP A 266 -52.55 54.31 -2.15
C ASP A 266 -53.00 55.19 -3.35
N MET A 267 -53.78 54.75 -4.35
CA MET A 267 -54.56 53.55 -4.68
C MET A 267 -55.00 53.76 -6.16
N THR A 268 -55.07 52.80 -7.10
CA THR A 268 -56.34 52.12 -7.52
C THR A 268 -56.16 51.38 -8.87
N ARG A 269 -56.19 50.02 -8.83
CA ARG A 269 -57.04 49.00 -9.56
C ARG A 269 -57.49 49.18 -11.05
N PRO A 270 -58.15 48.16 -11.70
CA PRO A 270 -58.05 46.68 -11.66
C PRO A 270 -58.18 45.99 -13.06
N VAL A 271 -58.06 44.65 -13.14
CA VAL A 271 -58.92 43.67 -13.91
C VAL A 271 -58.35 42.25 -13.61
N VAL A 272 -58.91 41.51 -12.63
CA VAL A 272 -59.96 40.45 -12.68
C VAL A 272 -59.47 39.05 -13.11
N MET A 273 -59.61 38.18 -12.10
CA MET A 273 -59.50 36.72 -11.88
C MET A 273 -60.49 35.86 -12.73
N PRO A 274 -60.47 34.50 -12.76
CA PRO A 274 -60.49 33.64 -11.55
C PRO A 274 -59.67 32.35 -11.51
N VAL A 275 -59.43 31.98 -10.24
CA VAL A 275 -58.94 30.73 -9.63
C VAL A 275 -60.08 29.73 -9.50
N THR A 276 -59.76 28.43 -9.49
CA THR A 276 -60.20 27.41 -8.48
C THR A 276 -59.39 26.14 -8.75
N ALA A 277 -58.47 25.71 -7.88
CA ALA A 277 -58.60 25.09 -6.56
C ALA A 277 -58.74 23.55 -6.61
N SER A 278 -57.67 22.90 -6.14
CA SER A 278 -57.65 21.87 -5.08
C SER A 278 -57.90 20.37 -5.33
N HIS A 279 -57.02 19.63 -4.62
CA HIS A 279 -57.17 18.35 -3.90
C HIS A 279 -57.03 16.99 -4.60
N ALA A 280 -55.96 16.31 -4.16
CA ALA A 280 -55.94 15.06 -3.36
C ALA A 280 -55.99 13.70 -4.07
N ASP A 281 -54.96 12.92 -3.72
CA ASP A 281 -54.91 11.52 -3.32
C ASP A 281 -55.54 10.41 -4.18
N ASP A 282 -54.60 9.55 -4.60
CA ASP A 282 -54.57 8.10 -4.46
C ASP A 282 -55.29 7.15 -5.44
N THR A 283 -54.49 6.11 -5.75
CA THR A 283 -54.81 4.72 -6.07
C THR A 283 -55.07 4.24 -7.51
N VAL A 284 -54.72 2.95 -7.66
CA VAL A 284 -55.02 1.94 -8.69
C VAL A 284 -53.88 1.71 -9.69
N SER A 285 -52.98 0.73 -9.45
CA SER A 285 -53.15 -0.74 -9.59
C SER A 285 -53.24 -1.21 -11.04
N ARG A 286 -52.22 -1.98 -11.47
CA ARG A 286 -52.36 -2.97 -12.54
C ARG A 286 -51.70 -4.28 -12.13
N LYS A 287 -52.54 -5.32 -12.08
CA LYS A 287 -52.24 -6.75 -11.90
C LYS A 287 -51.56 -7.34 -13.13
N ASP A 288 -50.73 -8.36 -12.89
CA ASP A 288 -50.72 -9.68 -13.54
C ASP A 288 -49.89 -10.62 -12.59
N VAL A 289 -50.48 -11.52 -11.79
CA VAL A 289 -50.92 -12.92 -12.07
C VAL A 289 -49.77 -13.77 -12.65
N THR A 290 -49.29 -14.90 -12.13
CA THR A 290 -49.53 -15.79 -10.97
C THR A 290 -48.38 -16.83 -10.96
N ALA A 291 -47.91 -17.27 -9.79
CA ALA A 291 -47.61 -18.69 -9.55
C ALA A 291 -47.54 -18.94 -8.04
N ARG A 292 -48.38 -19.88 -7.60
CA ARG A 292 -48.74 -20.25 -6.24
C ARG A 292 -47.97 -21.51 -5.85
N HIS A 293 -47.53 -21.65 -4.59
CA HIS A 293 -47.63 -22.90 -3.83
C HIS A 293 -47.65 -22.64 -2.32
N ASP A 294 -48.64 -23.28 -1.69
CA ASP A 294 -49.05 -23.29 -0.28
C ASP A 294 -48.06 -24.05 0.63
N SER A 295 -47.93 -23.64 1.91
CA SER A 295 -48.69 -24.22 3.04
C SER A 295 -48.04 -23.93 4.40
N THR A 296 -48.64 -22.99 5.14
CA THR A 296 -49.02 -23.01 6.58
C THR A 296 -48.28 -23.91 7.60
N THR A 297 -47.87 -23.39 8.78
CA THR A 297 -48.69 -23.28 10.03
C THR A 297 -47.82 -23.00 11.29
N TYR A 298 -48.29 -22.07 12.14
CA TYR A 298 -48.29 -22.03 13.63
C TYR A 298 -47.12 -21.42 14.47
N SER A 299 -47.40 -20.18 14.92
CA SER A 299 -47.51 -19.65 16.32
C SER A 299 -46.36 -19.58 17.34
N HIS A 300 -46.40 -18.41 18.03
CA HIS A 300 -45.97 -18.04 19.40
C HIS A 300 -44.55 -17.50 19.67
N ALA A 301 -44.46 -16.15 19.73
CA ALA A 301 -44.07 -15.25 20.84
C ALA A 301 -42.77 -15.48 21.67
N PRO A 302 -42.18 -14.39 22.23
CA PRO A 302 -40.73 -14.20 22.37
C PRO A 302 -40.19 -14.43 23.79
N ARG A 303 -38.91 -14.82 23.89
CA ARG A 303 -38.06 -14.62 25.09
C ARG A 303 -36.60 -14.38 24.72
N GLU A 304 -36.06 -13.28 25.22
CA GLU A 304 -34.63 -12.99 25.34
C GLU A 304 -33.99 -13.92 26.39
N ASP A 305 -32.80 -14.42 26.08
CA ASP A 305 -31.62 -14.28 26.95
C ASP A 305 -30.32 -14.59 26.15
N PRO A 306 -29.17 -14.00 26.54
CA PRO A 306 -28.05 -13.72 25.63
C PRO A 306 -27.05 -14.88 25.57
N ILE A 307 -26.85 -15.44 24.38
CA ILE A 307 -25.74 -16.35 24.10
C ILE A 307 -24.49 -15.51 23.87
N ALA A 308 -23.53 -15.65 24.78
CA ALA A 308 -22.18 -15.11 24.68
C ALA A 308 -21.55 -15.40 23.30
N PRO A 309 -20.87 -14.44 22.65
CA PRO A 309 -20.12 -14.72 21.44
C PRO A 309 -18.95 -15.65 21.75
N LEU A 310 -18.89 -16.81 21.10
CA LEU A 310 -17.71 -17.65 21.03
C LEU A 310 -16.49 -16.82 20.58
N PRO A 311 -15.30 -16.99 21.19
CA PRO A 311 -14.09 -16.33 20.70
C PRO A 311 -13.78 -16.83 19.29
N THR A 312 -13.72 -15.89 18.35
CA THR A 312 -13.31 -16.12 16.97
C THR A 312 -11.84 -16.54 16.97
N ALA A 313 -11.58 -17.85 16.99
CA ALA A 313 -10.26 -18.37 16.65
C ALA A 313 -9.91 -17.89 15.24
N THR A 314 -8.77 -17.21 15.13
CA THR A 314 -8.37 -16.40 13.99
C THR A 314 -8.17 -17.23 12.70
N PRO A 315 -8.73 -16.83 11.55
CA PRO A 315 -8.49 -17.45 10.22
C PRO A 315 -7.03 -17.35 9.71
N ILE A 316 -6.14 -16.81 10.54
CA ILE A 316 -4.75 -16.48 10.22
C ILE A 316 -3.88 -17.74 10.31
N ASP A 317 -4.18 -18.62 11.27
CA ASP A 317 -3.39 -19.84 11.53
C ASP A 317 -3.57 -20.89 10.44
N ASP A 318 -4.78 -21.03 9.90
CA ASP A 318 -5.11 -21.97 8.83
C ASP A 318 -4.40 -21.63 7.50
N HIS A 319 -4.34 -20.34 7.16
CA HIS A 319 -3.72 -19.89 5.92
C HIS A 319 -2.20 -20.00 5.97
N LEU A 320 -1.59 -19.77 7.12
CA LEU A 320 -0.14 -19.91 7.29
C LEU A 320 0.28 -21.37 7.30
N SER A 321 -0.44 -22.24 8.02
CA SER A 321 -0.16 -23.68 8.04
C SER A 321 -0.44 -24.37 6.70
N GLN A 322 -1.44 -23.90 5.94
CA GLN A 322 -1.61 -24.29 4.53
C GLN A 322 -0.43 -23.83 3.67
N LEU A 323 -0.01 -22.57 3.80
CA LEU A 323 1.10 -22.02 3.01
C LEU A 323 2.42 -22.75 3.29
N VAL A 324 2.73 -23.06 4.55
CA VAL A 324 3.93 -23.83 4.93
C VAL A 324 3.92 -25.20 4.24
N ARG A 325 2.79 -25.91 4.25
CA ARG A 325 2.65 -27.21 3.56
C ARG A 325 2.87 -27.07 2.06
N ASP A 326 2.24 -26.09 1.42
CA ASP A 326 2.31 -25.92 -0.04
C ASP A 326 3.69 -25.45 -0.51
N VAL A 327 4.39 -24.65 0.28
CA VAL A 327 5.80 -24.27 0.03
C VAL A 327 6.71 -25.48 0.21
N THR A 328 6.51 -26.29 1.25
CA THR A 328 7.28 -27.52 1.51
C THR A 328 7.05 -28.56 0.42
N ALA A 329 5.83 -28.66 -0.10
CA ALA A 329 5.47 -29.51 -1.22
C ALA A 329 5.97 -28.98 -2.59
N GLY A 330 6.58 -27.79 -2.63
CA GLY A 330 7.07 -27.16 -3.86
C GLY A 330 5.97 -26.63 -4.79
N LEU A 331 4.72 -26.58 -4.34
CA LEU A 331 3.57 -26.08 -5.09
C LEU A 331 3.57 -24.56 -5.20
N VAL A 332 4.14 -23.87 -4.21
CA VAL A 332 4.19 -22.41 -4.14
C VAL A 332 5.63 -21.98 -3.89
N ARG A 333 6.18 -21.11 -4.74
CA ARG A 333 7.46 -20.47 -4.41
C ARG A 333 7.22 -19.45 -3.29
N PRO A 334 8.11 -19.31 -2.30
CA PRO A 334 7.96 -18.34 -1.21
C PRO A 334 8.25 -16.91 -1.69
N THR A 335 7.46 -16.43 -2.66
CA THR A 335 7.48 -15.06 -3.20
C THR A 335 6.14 -14.40 -2.94
N VAL A 336 6.11 -13.09 -2.70
CA VAL A 336 4.84 -12.38 -2.44
C VAL A 336 3.89 -12.52 -3.63
N ALA A 337 4.41 -12.51 -4.86
CA ALA A 337 3.60 -12.66 -6.07
C ALA A 337 2.97 -14.06 -6.24
N ASP A 338 3.70 -15.13 -5.89
CA ASP A 338 3.17 -16.50 -5.94
C ASP A 338 2.21 -16.76 -4.78
N ILE A 339 2.52 -16.31 -3.56
CA ILE A 339 1.64 -16.39 -2.39
C ILE A 339 0.32 -15.67 -2.67
N ARG A 340 0.38 -14.46 -3.24
CA ARG A 340 -0.80 -13.68 -3.62
C ARG A 340 -1.69 -14.42 -4.63
N ARG A 341 -1.08 -15.05 -5.64
CA ARG A 341 -1.81 -15.81 -6.66
C ARG A 341 -2.42 -17.08 -6.08
N HIS A 342 -1.69 -17.77 -5.21
CA HIS A 342 -2.13 -19.04 -4.61
C HIS A 342 -3.26 -18.85 -3.60
N LEU A 343 -3.17 -17.84 -2.73
CA LEU A 343 -4.14 -17.59 -1.67
C LEU A 343 -5.19 -16.54 -2.01
N GLY A 344 -5.12 -15.90 -3.19
CA GLY A 344 -6.04 -14.84 -3.61
C GLY A 344 -6.05 -13.61 -2.71
N CYS A 345 -4.99 -13.37 -1.92
CA CYS A 345 -4.94 -12.34 -0.89
C CYS A 345 -4.40 -10.99 -1.42
N SER A 346 -4.42 -9.92 -0.60
CA SER A 346 -3.79 -8.65 -0.95
C SER A 346 -2.26 -8.76 -0.92
N GLN A 347 -1.56 -7.86 -1.59
CA GLN A 347 -0.10 -7.87 -1.62
C GLN A 347 0.51 -7.63 -0.23
N ALA A 348 -0.10 -6.74 0.57
CA ALA A 348 0.31 -6.52 1.95
C ALA A 348 0.15 -7.78 2.81
N ARG A 349 -0.95 -8.53 2.63
CA ARG A 349 -1.18 -9.80 3.34
C ARG A 349 -0.22 -10.89 2.90
N ALA A 350 0.08 -10.99 1.61
CA ALA A 350 1.08 -11.92 1.09
C ALA A 350 2.50 -11.58 1.59
N ALA A 351 2.85 -10.29 1.72
CA ALA A 351 4.11 -9.85 2.29
C ALA A 351 4.23 -10.21 3.79
N GLU A 352 3.16 -10.03 4.56
CA GLU A 352 3.15 -10.41 5.97
C GLU A 352 3.25 -11.93 6.17
N LEU A 353 2.49 -12.72 5.39
CA LEU A 353 2.58 -14.19 5.42
C LEU A 353 3.99 -14.67 5.05
N ARG A 354 4.65 -14.02 4.08
CA ARG A 354 6.04 -14.32 3.73
C ARG A 354 7.00 -14.03 4.89
N ARG A 355 6.81 -12.93 5.62
CA ARG A 355 7.64 -12.58 6.78
C ARG A 355 7.51 -13.64 7.88
N GLN A 356 6.28 -14.05 8.20
CA GLN A 356 6.01 -15.09 9.18
C GLN A 356 6.61 -16.45 8.77
N LEU A 357 6.53 -16.80 7.47
CA LEU A 357 7.18 -18.00 6.93
C LEU A 357 8.70 -17.96 7.09
N ALA A 358 9.32 -16.80 6.87
CA ALA A 358 10.77 -16.63 7.05
C ALA A 358 11.19 -16.79 8.52
N GLU A 359 10.41 -16.25 9.46
CA GLU A 359 10.66 -16.39 10.90
C GLU A 359 10.57 -17.85 11.36
N LEU A 360 9.59 -18.61 10.86
CA LEU A 360 9.46 -20.04 11.17
C LEU A 360 10.60 -20.87 10.61
N ASN A 361 11.09 -20.57 9.41
CA ASN A 361 12.22 -21.27 8.81
C ASN A 361 13.56 -20.96 9.50
N VAL A 362 13.69 -19.81 10.16
CA VAL A 362 14.89 -19.46 10.96
C VAL A 362 14.85 -20.12 12.34
N ALA A 363 13.67 -20.43 12.87
CA ALA A 363 13.49 -21.07 14.18
C ALA A 363 13.52 -22.61 14.15
N ALA A 364 13.48 -23.23 12.96
CA ALA A 364 13.49 -24.68 12.75
C ALA A 364 14.91 -25.22 12.50
#